data_AF-A0A398DC15-F1
#
_entry.id   AF-A0A398DC15-F1
#
_cell.length_a   1.000
_cell.length_b   1.000
_cell.length_c   1.000
_cell.angle_alpha   90.00
_cell.angle_beta   90.00
_cell.angle_gamma   90.00
#
_symmetry.space_group_name_H-M   'P 1'
#
loop_
_entity.id
_entity.type
_entity.pdbx_description
1 polymer ?
#
loop_
_entity_poly.entity_id
_entity_poly.type
_entity_poly.pdbx_seq_one_letter_code
_entity_poly.pdbx_strand_id
1 'polypeptide(L)'
;RQPLAEQLNARCRAWIAGGAVCSEMEAATVFVVSSILHKRAGGVMLIVNNQFAEGGHESHHPILDRLISTGIEAIKLLIEQDRVVRR
;
A
#
# COMPACT_ATOMS: atom_id res chain seq x y z
N ARG A 1 3.63 -3.06 -29.10
CA ARG A 1 2.69 -4.18 -28.84
C ARG A 1 3.00 -4.74 -27.45
N GLN A 2 2.00 -4.95 -26.60
CA GLN A 2 2.17 -5.53 -25.25
C GLN A 2 1.82 -7.03 -25.28
N PRO A 3 2.80 -7.95 -25.33
CA PRO A 3 2.56 -9.38 -25.56
C PRO A 3 1.76 -10.06 -24.44
N LEU A 4 1.71 -9.48 -23.25
CA LEU A 4 0.98 -10.00 -22.08
C LEU A 4 -0.31 -9.22 -21.76
N ALA A 5 -0.78 -8.37 -22.69
CA ALA A 5 -1.92 -7.48 -22.43
C ALA A 5 -3.16 -8.22 -21.94
N GLU A 6 -3.51 -9.35 -22.57
CA GLU A 6 -4.67 -10.14 -22.18
C GLU A 6 -4.57 -10.66 -20.74
N GLN A 7 -3.42 -11.24 -20.38
CA GLN A 7 -3.17 -11.78 -19.05
C GLN A 7 -3.14 -10.69 -17.98
N LEU A 8 -2.50 -9.55 -18.26
CA LEU A 8 -2.45 -8.42 -17.33
C LEU A 8 -3.83 -7.83 -17.09
N ASN A 9 -4.63 -7.65 -18.14
CA ASN A 9 -6.00 -7.18 -18.04
C ASN A 9 -6.89 -8.17 -17.26
N ALA A 10 -6.72 -9.48 -17.48
CA ALA A 10 -7.44 -10.50 -16.74
C ALA A 10 -7.10 -10.46 -15.23
N ARG A 11 -5.82 -10.35 -14.87
CA ARG A 11 -5.39 -10.21 -13.47
C ARG A 11 -5.91 -8.93 -12.83
N CYS A 12 -5.81 -7.81 -13.54
CA CYS A 12 -6.31 -6.52 -13.06
C CYS A 12 -7.81 -6.60 -12.71
N ARG A 13 -8.64 -7.18 -13.59
CA ARG A 13 -10.07 -7.40 -13.30
C ARG A 13 -10.30 -8.27 -12.07
N ALA A 14 -9.51 -9.34 -11.90
CA ALA A 14 -9.60 -10.21 -10.74
C ALA A 14 -9.25 -9.46 -9.43
N TRP A 15 -8.23 -8.59 -9.45
CA TRP A 15 -7.86 -7.78 -8.28
C TRP A 15 -8.94 -6.77 -7.90
N ILE A 16 -9.54 -6.10 -8.89
CA ILE A 16 -10.67 -5.17 -8.65
C ILE A 16 -11.86 -5.93 -8.07
N ALA A 17 -12.22 -7.07 -8.66
CA ALA A 17 -13.32 -7.90 -8.14
C ALA A 17 -13.03 -8.46 -6.74
N GLY A 18 -11.77 -8.67 -6.40
CA GLY A 18 -11.30 -9.08 -5.07
C GLY A 18 -11.24 -7.94 -4.04
N GLY A 19 -11.57 -6.70 -4.41
CA GLY A 19 -11.58 -5.55 -3.51
C GLY A 19 -10.20 -4.93 -3.26
N ALA A 20 -9.24 -5.13 -4.16
CA ALA A 20 -7.95 -4.44 -4.07
C ALA A 20 -8.14 -2.92 -4.17
N VAL A 21 -7.62 -2.19 -3.17
CA VAL A 21 -7.84 -0.74 -3.03
C VAL A 21 -6.78 0.09 -3.76
N CYS A 22 -5.56 -0.43 -3.88
CA CYS A 22 -4.44 0.27 -4.51
C CYS A 22 -3.48 -0.70 -5.20
N SER A 23 -2.64 -0.16 -6.07
CA SER A 23 -1.53 -0.88 -6.71
C SER A 23 -0.22 -0.20 -6.33
N GLU A 24 0.71 -0.98 -5.79
CA GLU A 24 2.07 -0.60 -5.42
C GLU A 24 3.01 -1.79 -5.69
N MET A 25 4.30 -1.73 -5.32
CA MET A 25 5.29 -2.71 -5.80
C MET A 25 6.09 -3.40 -4.69
N GLU A 26 5.98 -2.99 -3.43
CA GLU A 26 6.89 -3.39 -2.36
C GLU A 26 6.22 -4.18 -1.23
N ALA A 27 4.96 -3.88 -0.89
CA ALA A 27 4.32 -4.35 0.34
C ALA A 27 4.19 -5.88 0.37
N ALA A 28 3.85 -6.51 -0.76
CA ALA A 28 3.78 -7.97 -0.85
C ALA A 28 5.11 -8.64 -0.43
N THR A 29 6.24 -8.13 -0.93
CA THR A 29 7.57 -8.64 -0.57
C THR A 29 7.88 -8.39 0.89
N VAL A 30 7.65 -7.16 1.38
CA VAL A 30 7.92 -6.79 2.77
C VAL A 30 7.11 -7.66 3.75
N PHE A 31 5.83 -7.91 3.47
CA PHE A 31 4.97 -8.70 4.35
C PHE A 31 5.34 -10.18 4.36
N VAL A 32 5.61 -10.77 3.19
CA VAL A 32 6.04 -12.18 3.10
C VAL A 32 7.37 -12.37 3.83
N VAL A 33 8.38 -11.54 3.56
CA VAL A 33 9.69 -11.66 4.22
C VAL A 33 9.57 -11.43 5.74
N SER A 34 8.79 -10.44 6.16
CA SER A 34 8.58 -10.16 7.59
C SER A 34 7.90 -11.32 8.30
N SER A 35 6.95 -12.01 7.64
CA SER A 35 6.29 -13.20 8.19
C SER A 35 7.28 -14.35 8.43
N ILE A 36 8.24 -14.56 7.52
CA ILE A 36 9.30 -15.57 7.63
C ILE A 36 10.27 -15.22 8.75
N LEU A 37 10.63 -13.95 8.88
CA LEU A 37 11.59 -13.46 9.88
C LEU A 37 10.96 -13.21 11.26
N HIS A 38 9.66 -13.51 11.42
CA HIS A 38 8.88 -13.23 12.62
C HIS A 38 8.99 -11.76 13.08
N LYS A 39 8.88 -10.82 12.12
CA LYS A 39 8.86 -9.38 12.36
C LYS A 39 7.47 -8.80 12.05
N ARG A 40 7.13 -7.70 12.73
CA ARG A 40 5.93 -6.91 12.42
C ARG A 40 6.20 -6.06 11.19
N ALA A 41 5.22 -5.96 10.29
CA ALA A 41 5.25 -5.06 9.14
C ALA A 41 3.87 -4.45 8.91
N GLY A 42 3.84 -3.26 8.31
CA GLY A 42 2.65 -2.53 7.91
C GLY A 42 2.99 -1.52 6.82
N GLY A 43 1.97 -0.93 6.19
CA GLY A 43 2.15 0.07 5.13
C GLY A 43 1.06 1.12 5.17
N VAL A 44 1.41 2.35 4.83
CA VAL A 44 0.48 3.45 4.55
C VAL A 44 0.77 3.89 3.12
N MET A 45 -0.28 4.05 2.31
CA MET A 45 -0.17 4.37 0.89
C MET A 45 -0.95 5.66 0.60
N LEU A 46 -0.38 6.52 -0.24
CA LEU A 46 -1.08 7.66 -0.83
C LEU A 46 -1.58 7.26 -2.22
N ILE A 47 -2.88 7.41 -2.47
CA ILE A 47 -3.45 7.23 -3.81
C ILE A 47 -3.11 8.47 -4.64
N VAL A 48 -2.05 8.36 -5.44
CA VAL A 48 -1.62 9.45 -6.34
C VAL A 48 -2.46 9.50 -7.62
N ASN A 49 -3.12 8.40 -7.95
CA ASN A 49 -3.86 8.27 -9.19
C ASN A 49 -4.94 7.18 -9.12
N ASN A 50 -6.07 7.41 -9.78
CA ASN A 50 -7.10 6.41 -10.02
C ASN A 50 -7.46 6.34 -11.51
N GLN A 51 -6.91 5.34 -12.21
CA GLN A 51 -7.17 5.07 -13.64
C GLN A 51 -8.60 4.64 -13.97
N PHE A 52 -9.43 4.38 -12.95
CA PHE A 52 -10.83 3.98 -13.11
C PHE A 52 -11.81 5.06 -12.66
N ALA A 53 -11.33 6.22 -12.20
CA ALA A 53 -12.19 7.33 -11.81
C ALA A 53 -12.81 8.02 -13.03
N GLU A 54 -14.08 8.38 -12.93
CA GLU A 54 -14.73 9.28 -13.88
C GLU A 54 -14.12 10.69 -13.76
N GLY A 55 -13.67 11.28 -14.87
CA GLY A 55 -13.04 12.61 -14.89
C GLY A 55 -11.57 12.64 -15.32
N GLY A 56 -10.93 11.47 -15.48
CA GLY A 56 -9.57 11.37 -16.02
C GLY A 56 -8.46 11.60 -15.00
N HIS A 57 -7.22 11.57 -15.50
CA HIS A 57 -6.01 11.70 -14.71
C HIS A 57 -5.67 13.16 -14.45
N GLU A 58 -6.09 13.71 -13.31
CA GLU A 58 -5.52 14.98 -12.86
C GLU A 58 -4.14 14.72 -12.23
N SER A 59 -3.10 15.25 -12.88
CA SER A 59 -1.73 15.21 -12.39
C SER A 59 -1.57 16.18 -11.23
N HIS A 60 -1.92 15.72 -10.02
CA HIS A 60 -1.68 16.47 -8.80
C HIS A 60 -0.28 16.20 -8.27
N HIS A 61 0.41 17.24 -7.78
CA HIS A 61 1.58 17.04 -6.96
C HIS A 61 1.15 16.37 -5.65
N PRO A 62 1.66 15.17 -5.32
CA PRO A 62 1.21 14.44 -4.15
C PRO A 62 1.60 15.20 -2.87
N ILE A 63 0.61 15.58 -2.07
CA ILE A 63 0.82 16.15 -0.74
C ILE A 63 1.14 15.00 0.22
N LEU A 64 2.41 14.91 0.64
CA LEU A 64 2.90 13.79 1.44
C LEU A 64 2.69 13.98 2.95
N ASP A 65 2.31 15.17 3.41
CA ASP A 65 2.26 15.50 4.85
C ASP A 65 1.40 14.53 5.65
N ARG A 66 0.20 14.17 5.14
CA ARG A 66 -0.69 13.20 5.80
C ARG A 66 -0.12 11.78 5.79
N LEU A 67 0.50 11.37 4.68
CA LEU A 67 1.14 10.06 4.57
C LEU A 67 2.26 9.92 5.62
N ILE A 68 3.15 10.93 5.67
CA ILE A 68 4.31 10.96 6.57
C ILE A 68 3.86 11.05 8.02
N SER A 69 2.98 11.99 8.36
CA SER A 69 2.49 12.15 9.74
C SER A 69 1.77 10.89 10.24
N THR A 70 0.94 10.24 9.41
CA THR A 70 0.30 8.96 9.76
C THR A 70 1.34 7.87 10.05
N GLY A 71 2.38 7.77 9.21
CA GLY A 71 3.49 6.84 9.46
C GLY A 71 4.21 7.12 10.78
N ILE A 72 4.52 8.38 11.08
CA ILE A 72 5.18 8.79 12.33
C ILE A 72 4.33 8.43 13.55
N GLU A 73 3.03 8.76 13.53
CA GLU A 73 2.13 8.48 14.66
C GLU A 73 1.93 6.97 14.87
N ALA A 74 1.81 6.18 13.79
CA ALA A 74 1.73 4.72 13.89
C ALA A 74 2.97 4.13 14.57
N ILE A 75 4.18 4.60 14.23
CA ILE A 75 5.41 4.15 14.89
C ILE A 75 5.47 4.58 16.37
N LYS A 76 5.06 5.80 16.71
CA LYS A 76 4.98 6.25 18.12
C LYS A 76 4.07 5.33 18.95
N LEU A 77 2.90 4.98 18.42
CA LEU A 77 1.97 4.06 19.07
C LEU A 77 2.58 2.67 19.27
N LEU A 78 3.28 2.14 18.27
CA LEU A 78 3.98 0.84 18.39
C LEU A 78 5.08 0.88 19.45
N ILE A 79 5.83 1.99 19.56
CA ILE A 79 6.85 2.18 20.60
C ILE A 79 6.21 2.16 22.00
N GLU A 80 5.07 2.82 22.18
CA GLU A 80 4.35 2.83 23.44
C GLU A 80 3.86 1.42 23.83
N GLN A 81 3.26 0.69 22.89
CA GLN A 81 2.81 -0.69 23.09
C GLN A 81 3.97 -1.60 23.48
N ASP A 82 5.13 -1.47 22.83
CA ASP A 82 6.32 -2.26 23.14
C ASP A 82 6.87 -1.98 24.55
N ARG A 83 6.71 -0.74 25.05
CA ARG A 83 7.11 -0.37 26.42
C ARG A 83 6.18 -0.98 27.47
N VAL A 84 4.88 -1.08 27.19
CA VAL A 84 3.90 -1.71 28.09
C VAL A 84 4.17 -3.21 28.21
N VAL A 85 4.42 -3.90 27.09
CA VAL A 85 4.69 -5.36 27.06
C VAL A 85 6.00 -5.74 27.77
N ARG A 86 6.94 -4.80 27.91
CA ARG A 86 8.24 -5.03 28.59
C ARG A 86 8.21 -4.78 30.10
N ARG A 87 7.10 -4.29 30.67
CA ARG A 87 6.91 -4.18 32.12
C ARG A 87 6.24 -5.44 32.65
#